data_AF-A0A843FBD3-F1
#
_entry.id   AF-A0A843FBD3-F1
#
_cell.length_a   1.000
_cell.length_b   1.000
_cell.length_c   1.000
_cell.angle_alpha   90.00
_cell.angle_beta   90.00
_cell.angle_gamma   90.00
#
_symmetry.space_group_name_H-M   'P 1'
#
loop_
_entity.id
_entity.type
_entity.pdbx_description
1 polymer ?
#
loop_
_entity_poly.entity_id
_entity_poly.type
_entity_poly.pdbx_seq_one_letter_code
_entity_poly.pdbx_strand_id
1 'polypeptide(L)'
;MEVLKRVNTRATVYGVGTVQEEVGLKGAKTSTFKLNPDLAIALDVTLSGDHPGIKPEEAPVVMGKGPAIILADASGRGILTQQSVKDLLVNAGDENDIDYQLEVSDGGTTDGTAIHLTREGIPTGVLSVPTRYIHTPVSVCSMDDVESTIQLIVAAINGLE
;
A
#
# COMPACT_ATOMS: atom_id res chain seq x y z
N MET A 1 11.82 -3.98 4.45
CA MET A 1 13.30 -4.01 4.65
C MET A 1 14.05 -4.03 3.34
N GLU A 2 13.68 -4.89 2.37
CA GLU A 2 14.35 -4.94 1.07
C GLU A 2 14.31 -3.62 0.30
N VAL A 3 13.19 -2.90 0.32
CA VAL A 3 13.10 -1.53 -0.24
C VAL A 3 14.24 -0.63 0.28
N LEU A 4 14.42 -0.53 1.60
CA LEU A 4 15.46 0.31 2.20
C LEU A 4 16.88 -0.05 1.77
N LYS A 5 17.13 -1.30 1.39
CA LYS A 5 18.44 -1.77 0.92
C LYS A 5 18.68 -1.43 -0.56
N ARG A 6 17.62 -1.26 -1.34
CA ARG A 6 17.66 -1.16 -2.81
C ARG A 6 17.40 0.26 -3.33
N VAL A 7 16.74 1.10 -2.54
CA VAL A 7 16.54 2.51 -2.90
C VAL A 7 17.86 3.25 -3.03
N ASN A 8 17.95 4.09 -4.05
CA ASN A 8 19.07 4.97 -4.35
C ASN A 8 18.50 6.36 -4.60
N THR A 9 18.29 7.10 -3.52
CA THR A 9 17.66 8.42 -3.53
C THR A 9 18.40 9.37 -2.59
N ARG A 10 18.20 10.68 -2.78
CA ARG A 10 18.65 11.71 -1.84
C ARG A 10 17.66 11.92 -0.69
N ALA A 11 16.43 11.44 -0.83
CA ALA A 11 15.43 11.51 0.22
C ALA A 11 15.87 10.70 1.45
N THR A 12 15.46 11.16 2.64
CA THR A 12 15.62 10.38 3.86
C THR A 12 14.47 9.39 3.95
N VAL A 13 14.78 8.09 3.88
CA VAL A 13 13.77 7.03 3.88
C VAL A 13 13.68 6.37 5.27
N TYR A 14 12.48 6.35 5.84
CA TYR A 14 12.19 5.67 7.10
C TYR A 14 11.41 4.38 6.84
N GLY A 15 11.85 3.27 7.43
CA GLY A 15 11.03 2.06 7.55
C GLY A 15 10.42 1.99 8.95
N VAL A 16 9.10 1.88 9.02
CA VAL A 16 8.36 1.87 10.29
C VAL A 16 7.52 0.60 10.37
N GLY A 17 7.77 -0.24 11.39
CA GLY A 17 6.86 -1.31 11.78
C GLY A 17 5.86 -0.77 12.79
N THR A 18 4.65 -0.45 12.35
CA THR A 18 3.58 0.06 13.21
C THR A 18 2.98 -1.06 14.06
N VAL A 19 2.26 -0.66 15.11
CA VAL A 19 1.55 -1.58 16.01
C VAL A 19 0.10 -1.16 16.14
N GLN A 20 -0.77 -2.12 16.47
CA GLN A 20 -2.19 -1.87 16.69
C GLN A 20 -2.92 -1.31 15.45
N GLU A 21 -2.54 -1.76 14.25
CA GLU A 21 -3.28 -1.51 13.01
C GLU A 21 -4.71 -2.09 13.16
N GLU A 22 -4.80 -3.40 13.36
CA GLU A 22 -6.01 -4.22 13.55
C GLU A 22 -6.99 -3.77 14.65
N VAL A 23 -6.56 -2.86 15.54
CA VAL A 23 -7.36 -2.34 16.65
C VAL A 23 -7.40 -0.81 16.70
N GLY A 24 -7.15 -0.16 15.55
CA GLY A 24 -7.42 1.26 15.34
C GLY A 24 -6.23 2.11 14.88
N LEU A 25 -5.30 1.55 14.09
CA LEU A 25 -4.28 2.31 13.34
C LEU A 25 -3.38 3.21 14.21
N LYS A 26 -3.21 2.87 15.50
CA LYS A 26 -2.66 3.79 16.51
C LYS A 26 -1.16 4.02 16.32
N GLY A 27 -0.44 2.96 15.93
CA GLY A 27 0.98 3.00 15.65
C GLY A 27 1.28 3.94 14.49
N ALA A 28 0.51 3.87 13.40
CA ALA A 28 0.64 4.78 12.27
C ALA A 28 0.49 6.24 12.71
N LYS A 29 -0.61 6.58 13.37
CA LYS A 29 -0.89 7.97 13.80
C LYS A 29 0.24 8.55 14.63
N THR A 30 0.71 7.82 15.65
CA THR A 30 1.75 8.33 16.56
C THR A 30 3.12 8.41 15.88
N SER A 31 3.47 7.44 15.04
CA SER A 31 4.75 7.39 14.35
C SER A 31 4.87 8.52 13.32
N THR A 32 3.85 8.71 12.48
CA THR A 32 3.87 9.75 11.44
C THR A 32 3.70 11.13 12.03
N PHE A 33 2.98 11.29 13.15
CA PHE A 33 2.95 12.58 13.84
C PHE A 33 4.35 12.99 14.34
N LYS A 34 5.14 12.04 14.85
CA LYS A 34 6.51 12.30 15.30
C LYS A 34 7.46 12.56 14.14
N LEU A 35 7.42 11.72 13.10
CA LEU A 35 8.34 11.79 11.97
C LEU A 35 8.03 12.96 11.03
N ASN A 36 6.75 13.31 10.88
CA ASN A 36 6.26 14.35 9.96
C ASN A 36 6.86 14.23 8.54
N PRO A 37 6.70 13.09 7.85
CA PRO A 37 7.26 12.90 6.51
C PRO A 37 6.51 13.71 5.44
N ASP A 38 7.21 14.04 4.36
CA ASP A 38 6.63 14.73 3.19
C ASP A 38 5.74 13.82 2.32
N LEU A 39 6.00 12.50 2.37
CA LEU A 39 5.27 11.46 1.66
C LEU A 39 5.26 10.18 2.51
N ALA A 40 4.16 9.45 2.51
CA ALA A 40 4.05 8.13 3.11
C ALA A 40 3.52 7.09 2.12
N ILE A 41 4.05 5.87 2.20
CA ILE A 41 3.51 4.70 1.51
C ILE A 41 3.21 3.67 2.61
N ALA A 42 1.93 3.41 2.86
CA ALA A 42 1.51 2.33 3.74
C ALA A 42 1.59 1.00 2.97
N LEU A 43 2.17 -0.02 3.60
CA LEU A 43 2.27 -1.35 3.03
C LEU A 43 1.36 -2.29 3.81
N ASP A 44 0.53 -3.02 3.08
CA ASP A 44 -0.42 -3.95 3.68
C ASP A 44 -0.64 -5.17 2.78
N VAL A 45 -1.62 -6.00 3.14
CA VAL A 45 -2.19 -7.03 2.27
C VAL A 45 -3.60 -6.65 1.86
N THR A 46 -4.08 -7.25 0.77
CA THR A 46 -5.46 -7.09 0.32
C THR A 46 -6.05 -8.44 -0.05
N LEU A 47 -7.38 -8.52 -0.07
CA LEU A 47 -8.10 -9.75 -0.37
C LEU A 47 -7.95 -10.09 -1.86
N SER A 48 -7.43 -11.28 -2.14
CA SER A 48 -7.35 -11.79 -3.52
C SER A 48 -8.67 -12.44 -3.94
N GLY A 49 -9.30 -11.97 -5.02
CA GLY A 49 -10.60 -12.45 -5.52
C GLY A 49 -10.55 -13.75 -6.34
N ASP A 50 -9.39 -14.39 -6.44
CA ASP A 50 -9.13 -15.57 -7.26
C ASP A 50 -9.31 -16.90 -6.50
N HIS A 51 -10.28 -16.95 -5.58
CA HIS A 51 -10.61 -18.16 -4.82
C HIS A 51 -12.12 -18.42 -4.72
N PRO A 52 -12.56 -19.68 -4.52
CA PRO A 52 -13.97 -20.01 -4.44
C PRO A 52 -14.70 -19.22 -3.34
N GLY A 53 -15.91 -18.77 -3.65
CA GLY A 53 -16.81 -18.12 -2.70
C GLY A 53 -16.74 -16.60 -2.64
N ILE A 54 -15.84 -15.96 -3.41
CA ILE A 54 -15.77 -14.51 -3.57
C ILE A 54 -16.22 -14.10 -4.97
N LYS A 55 -16.98 -13.01 -5.06
CA LYS A 55 -17.31 -12.38 -6.35
C LYS A 55 -16.20 -11.40 -6.75
N PRO A 56 -15.94 -11.23 -8.06
CA PRO A 56 -14.97 -10.23 -8.54
C PRO A 56 -15.26 -8.80 -8.05
N GLU A 57 -16.53 -8.48 -7.81
CA GLU A 57 -16.96 -7.18 -7.28
C GLU A 57 -16.57 -6.98 -5.81
N GLU A 58 -16.41 -8.06 -5.04
CA GLU A 58 -16.06 -8.04 -3.62
C GLU A 58 -14.53 -7.96 -3.40
N ALA A 59 -13.75 -8.43 -4.37
CA ALA A 59 -12.30 -8.37 -4.38
C ALA A 59 -11.79 -8.28 -5.84
N PRO A 60 -11.53 -7.07 -6.36
CA PRO A 60 -11.21 -6.88 -7.77
C PRO A 60 -9.78 -7.31 -8.14
N VAL A 61 -8.91 -7.44 -7.14
CA VAL A 61 -7.49 -7.77 -7.31
C VAL A 61 -7.26 -9.26 -7.21
N VAL A 62 -6.31 -9.77 -7.98
CA VAL A 62 -5.97 -11.20 -8.01
C VAL A 62 -4.48 -11.41 -7.85
N MET A 63 -4.12 -12.55 -7.27
CA MET A 63 -2.73 -12.95 -7.06
C MET A 63 -2.01 -13.24 -8.38
N GLY A 64 -0.72 -12.93 -8.44
CA GLY A 64 0.13 -13.10 -9.63
C GLY A 64 -0.05 -12.03 -10.69
N LYS A 65 -0.67 -10.89 -10.34
CA LYS A 65 -0.87 -9.72 -11.22
C LYS A 65 -0.27 -8.45 -10.64
N GLY A 66 0.66 -8.58 -9.69
CA GLY A 66 1.34 -7.46 -9.07
C GLY A 66 0.57 -6.84 -7.89
N PRO A 67 1.21 -5.90 -7.18
CA PRO A 67 0.61 -5.20 -6.05
C PRO A 67 -0.65 -4.41 -6.45
N ALA A 68 -1.54 -4.25 -5.47
CA ALA A 68 -2.68 -3.37 -5.56
C ALA A 68 -2.32 -1.96 -5.06
N ILE A 69 -2.48 -0.95 -5.92
CA ILE A 69 -2.50 0.45 -5.53
C ILE A 69 -3.94 0.78 -5.11
N ILE A 70 -4.14 1.05 -3.82
CA ILE A 70 -5.47 1.40 -3.31
C ILE A 70 -5.77 2.85 -3.68
N LEU A 71 -6.87 3.06 -4.39
CA LEU A 71 -7.41 4.39 -4.71
C LEU A 71 -8.37 4.88 -3.62
N ALA A 72 -9.15 3.97 -3.06
CA ALA A 72 -10.06 4.23 -1.96
C ALA A 72 -10.27 2.96 -1.11
N ASP A 73 -10.27 3.09 0.22
CA ASP A 73 -10.71 2.03 1.15
C ASP A 73 -11.97 2.45 1.95
N ALA A 74 -12.59 1.48 2.62
CA ALA A 74 -13.81 1.65 3.42
C ALA A 74 -14.95 2.44 2.73
N SER A 75 -15.20 2.20 1.44
CA SER A 75 -16.15 2.96 0.61
C SER A 75 -15.89 4.49 0.66
N GLY A 76 -14.62 4.88 0.67
CA GLY A 76 -14.17 6.28 0.71
C GLY A 76 -14.23 6.94 2.08
N ARG A 77 -14.50 6.20 3.16
CA ARG A 77 -14.41 6.72 4.54
C ARG A 77 -13.00 6.71 5.11
N GLY A 78 -12.13 5.85 4.57
CA GLY A 78 -10.74 5.81 4.98
C GLY A 78 -9.88 6.69 4.07
N ILE A 79 -8.83 6.14 3.49
CA ILE A 79 -7.99 6.88 2.55
C ILE A 79 -8.69 7.06 1.20
N LEU A 80 -8.57 8.27 0.67
CA LEU A 80 -8.70 8.57 -0.76
C LEU A 80 -7.32 8.99 -1.24
N THR A 81 -6.67 8.12 -2.02
CA THR A 81 -5.27 8.33 -2.41
C THR A 81 -5.16 9.61 -3.23
N GLN A 82 -4.26 10.49 -2.79
CA GLN A 82 -4.03 11.76 -3.45
C GLN A 82 -3.53 11.54 -4.88
N GLN A 83 -4.06 12.32 -5.82
CA GLN A 83 -3.75 12.20 -7.24
C GLN A 83 -2.24 12.19 -7.53
N SER A 84 -1.46 13.05 -6.88
CA SER A 84 0.01 13.08 -7.04
C SER A 84 0.71 11.79 -6.58
N VAL A 85 0.21 11.15 -5.53
CA VAL A 85 0.78 9.89 -5.01
C VAL A 85 0.36 8.70 -5.88
N LYS A 86 -0.89 8.70 -6.35
CA LYS A 86 -1.35 7.75 -7.37
C LYS A 86 -0.47 7.85 -8.62
N ASP A 87 -0.29 9.05 -9.16
CA ASP A 87 0.47 9.26 -10.40
C ASP A 87 1.93 8.86 -10.22
N LEU A 88 2.53 9.14 -9.06
CA LEU A 88 3.87 8.66 -8.72
C LEU A 88 3.97 7.12 -8.82
N LEU A 89 3.04 6.40 -8.21
CA LEU A 89 3.06 4.92 -8.20
C LEU A 89 2.73 4.35 -9.59
N VAL A 90 1.73 4.88 -10.27
CA VAL A 90 1.32 4.45 -11.62
C VAL A 90 2.43 4.69 -12.62
N ASN A 91 3.01 5.90 -12.66
CA ASN A 91 4.10 6.21 -13.58
C ASN A 91 5.33 5.35 -13.27
N ALA A 92 5.66 5.11 -12.01
CA ALA A 92 6.76 4.23 -11.64
C ALA A 92 6.54 2.79 -12.15
N GLY A 93 5.31 2.30 -12.11
CA GLY A 93 4.95 0.99 -12.66
C GLY A 93 5.08 0.97 -14.18
N ASP A 94 4.44 1.92 -14.86
CA ASP A 94 4.38 2.03 -16.32
C ASP A 94 5.78 2.23 -16.93
N GLU A 95 6.62 3.10 -16.34
CA GLU A 95 7.96 3.41 -16.86
C GLU A 95 8.99 2.28 -16.67
N ASN A 96 8.73 1.37 -15.73
CA ASN A 96 9.64 0.27 -15.39
C ASN A 96 9.09 -1.11 -15.77
N ASP A 97 7.99 -1.16 -16.53
CA ASP A 97 7.31 -2.40 -16.94
C ASP A 97 6.96 -3.31 -15.74
N ILE A 98 6.50 -2.71 -14.62
CA ILE A 98 6.11 -3.43 -13.41
C ILE A 98 4.59 -3.55 -13.39
N ASP A 99 4.08 -4.79 -13.41
CA ASP A 99 2.65 -5.06 -13.27
C ASP A 99 2.13 -4.56 -11.92
N TYR A 100 0.98 -3.89 -11.94
CA TYR A 100 0.21 -3.49 -10.76
C TYR A 100 -1.29 -3.53 -11.05
N GLN A 101 -2.08 -3.47 -9.99
CA GLN A 101 -3.54 -3.44 -10.05
C GLN A 101 -4.04 -2.18 -9.35
N LEU A 102 -5.24 -1.72 -9.72
CA LEU A 102 -5.91 -0.63 -9.03
C LEU A 102 -7.06 -1.19 -8.20
N GLU A 103 -7.16 -0.76 -6.95
CA GLU A 103 -8.18 -1.23 -6.02
C GLU A 103 -9.06 -0.10 -5.52
N VAL A 104 -10.36 -0.35 -5.52
CA VAL A 104 -11.36 0.41 -4.76
C VAL A 104 -12.06 -0.61 -3.88
N SER A 105 -11.98 -0.44 -2.56
CA SER A 105 -12.55 -1.36 -1.59
C SER A 105 -13.70 -0.74 -0.79
N ASP A 106 -14.75 -1.54 -0.59
CA ASP A 106 -15.90 -1.19 0.25
C ASP A 106 -15.65 -1.42 1.75
N GLY A 107 -14.61 -2.20 2.09
CA GLY A 107 -14.37 -2.67 3.45
C GLY A 107 -12.89 -2.67 3.83
N GLY A 108 -12.64 -2.70 5.14
CA GLY A 108 -11.29 -2.59 5.67
C GLY A 108 -10.74 -1.16 5.58
N THR A 109 -9.80 -0.87 6.45
CA THR A 109 -8.97 0.32 6.41
C THR A 109 -7.55 -0.12 6.62
N THR A 110 -6.61 0.59 6.05
CA THR A 110 -5.19 0.38 6.33
C THR A 110 -4.64 1.52 7.18
N ASP A 111 -3.39 1.39 7.63
CA ASP A 111 -2.66 2.49 8.27
C ASP A 111 -2.69 3.80 7.44
N GLY A 112 -2.82 3.72 6.10
CA GLY A 112 -2.99 4.89 5.24
C GLY A 112 -4.17 5.79 5.65
N THR A 113 -5.25 5.21 6.18
CA THR A 113 -6.40 5.94 6.72
C THR A 113 -6.03 6.86 7.88
N ALA A 114 -5.11 6.45 8.75
CA ALA A 114 -4.64 7.29 9.85
C ALA A 114 -3.54 8.28 9.42
N ILE A 115 -2.65 7.85 8.51
CA ILE A 115 -1.49 8.65 8.10
C ILE A 115 -1.93 9.89 7.35
N HIS A 116 -2.83 9.78 6.36
CA HIS A 116 -3.19 10.91 5.52
C HIS A 116 -3.92 12.04 6.28
N LEU A 117 -4.52 11.74 7.43
CA LEU A 117 -5.19 12.71 8.32
C LEU A 117 -4.28 13.26 9.42
N THR A 118 -3.02 12.83 9.47
CA THR A 118 -2.09 13.26 10.50
C THR A 118 -1.58 14.68 10.21
N ARG A 119 -1.58 15.55 11.24
CA ARG A 119 -1.19 16.97 11.17
C ARG A 119 -2.02 17.76 10.15
N GLU A 120 -1.37 18.40 9.20
CA GLU A 120 -2.00 19.18 8.12
C GLU A 120 -2.37 18.34 6.90
N GLY A 121 -2.17 17.02 7.00
CA GLY A 121 -2.36 16.05 5.95
C GLY A 121 -1.02 15.64 5.34
N ILE A 122 -0.74 14.34 5.36
CA ILE A 122 0.47 13.77 4.75
C ILE A 122 0.05 13.13 3.42
N PRO A 123 0.63 13.52 2.27
CA PRO A 123 0.50 12.78 1.02
C PRO A 123 0.75 11.30 1.25
N THR A 124 -0.27 10.47 1.04
CA THR A 124 -0.21 9.04 1.40
C THR A 124 -0.75 8.20 0.26
N GLY A 125 -0.03 7.12 -0.04
CA GLY A 125 -0.48 6.03 -0.88
C GLY A 125 -0.51 4.73 -0.08
N VAL A 126 -1.29 3.75 -0.55
CA VAL A 126 -1.29 2.40 0.01
C VAL A 126 -0.99 1.41 -1.10
N LEU A 127 -0.07 0.50 -0.81
CA LEU A 127 0.30 -0.58 -1.70
C LEU A 127 0.14 -1.91 -0.98
N SER A 128 -0.70 -2.78 -1.54
CA SER A 128 -1.10 -4.02 -0.90
C SER A 128 -0.72 -5.25 -1.73
N VAL A 129 -0.22 -6.28 -1.07
CA VAL A 129 0.05 -7.58 -1.72
C VAL A 129 -1.24 -8.42 -1.74
N PRO A 130 -1.74 -8.86 -2.91
CA PRO A 130 -2.89 -9.75 -2.98
C PRO A 130 -2.64 -11.04 -2.20
N THR A 131 -3.51 -11.31 -1.23
CA THR A 131 -3.34 -12.37 -0.25
C THR A 131 -4.67 -13.10 -0.01
N ARG A 132 -4.60 -14.43 0.03
CA ARG A 132 -5.74 -15.30 0.37
C ARG A 132 -5.75 -15.61 1.86
N TYR A 133 -6.96 -15.78 2.39
CA TYR A 133 -7.20 -16.19 3.78
C TYR A 133 -6.62 -15.22 4.82
N ILE A 134 -6.67 -13.91 4.53
CA ILE A 134 -6.31 -12.86 5.50
C ILE A 134 -7.16 -13.00 6.78
N HIS A 135 -6.57 -12.65 7.92
CA HIS A 135 -7.14 -12.79 9.27
C HIS A 135 -7.39 -14.24 9.72
N THR A 136 -6.92 -15.23 8.97
CA THR A 136 -6.83 -16.62 9.44
C THR A 136 -5.43 -16.92 10.00
N PRO A 137 -5.21 -18.04 10.71
CA PRO A 137 -3.87 -18.42 11.18
C PRO A 137 -2.86 -18.69 10.07
N VAL A 138 -3.30 -18.90 8.82
CA VAL A 138 -2.43 -19.19 7.66
C VAL A 138 -2.96 -18.46 6.44
N SER A 139 -2.20 -17.46 5.99
CA SER A 139 -2.45 -16.73 4.75
C SER A 139 -1.53 -17.21 3.62
N VAL A 140 -1.92 -16.96 2.38
CA VAL A 140 -1.13 -17.32 1.19
C VAL A 140 -1.01 -16.12 0.26
N CYS A 141 0.21 -15.79 -0.16
CA CYS A 141 0.49 -14.75 -1.16
C CYS A 141 1.48 -15.28 -2.22
N SER A 142 1.61 -14.57 -3.34
CA SER A 142 2.64 -14.85 -4.34
C SER A 142 3.94 -14.14 -3.98
N MET A 143 5.06 -14.86 -4.04
CA MET A 143 6.39 -14.24 -3.89
C MET A 143 6.74 -13.32 -5.06
N ASP A 144 6.17 -13.56 -6.24
CA ASP A 144 6.36 -12.67 -7.40
C ASP A 144 5.66 -11.33 -7.13
N ASP A 145 4.44 -11.34 -6.56
CA ASP A 145 3.75 -10.10 -6.18
C ASP A 145 4.52 -9.34 -5.10
N VAL A 146 5.13 -10.04 -4.13
CA VAL A 146 6.00 -9.42 -3.10
C VAL A 146 7.21 -8.74 -3.74
N GLU A 147 7.87 -9.39 -4.70
CA GLU A 147 9.02 -8.79 -5.40
C GLU A 147 8.59 -7.61 -6.29
N SER A 148 7.48 -7.72 -7.04
CA SER A 148 6.91 -6.60 -7.80
C SER A 148 6.53 -5.43 -6.90
N THR A 149 6.01 -5.69 -5.70
CA THR A 149 5.74 -4.67 -4.67
C THR A 149 7.02 -3.93 -4.28
N ILE A 150 8.10 -4.68 -4.01
CA ILE A 150 9.40 -4.08 -3.67
C ILE A 150 9.92 -3.23 -4.83
N GLN A 151 9.87 -3.74 -6.05
CA GLN A 151 10.35 -3.05 -7.25
C GLN A 151 9.57 -1.76 -7.50
N LEU A 152 8.24 -1.79 -7.38
CA LEU A 152 7.40 -0.62 -7.59
C LEU A 152 7.71 0.49 -6.60
N ILE A 153 7.86 0.16 -5.31
CA ILE A 153 8.22 1.14 -4.28
C ILE A 153 9.62 1.70 -4.53
N VAL A 154 10.59 0.85 -4.90
CA VAL A 154 11.96 1.29 -5.19
C VAL A 154 11.97 2.23 -6.40
N ALA A 155 11.26 1.89 -7.47
CA ALA A 155 11.12 2.74 -8.66
C ALA A 155 10.48 4.10 -8.30
N ALA A 156 9.37 4.08 -7.57
CA ALA A 156 8.69 5.29 -7.13
C ALA A 156 9.59 6.20 -6.28
N ILE A 157 10.32 5.64 -5.30
CA ILE A 157 11.22 6.42 -4.43
C ILE A 157 12.44 6.96 -5.20
N ASN A 158 12.99 6.17 -6.14
CA ASN A 158 14.14 6.59 -6.94
C ASN A 158 13.78 7.68 -7.95
N GLY A 159 12.51 7.75 -8.38
CA GLY A 159 11.98 8.82 -9.24
C GLY A 159 11.69 10.14 -8.50
N LEU A 160 11.85 10.19 -7.18
CA LEU A 160 11.72 11.44 -6.41
C LEU A 160 12.98 12.30 -6.61
N GLU A 161 12.80 13.52 -7.12
CA GLU A 161 13.87 14.52 -7.29
C GLU A 161 14.25 15.25 -5.99
#